data_AF-A0A7X8LUP9-F1
#
_entry.id   AF-A0A7X8LUP9-F1
#
_cell.length_a   1.000
_cell.length_b   1.000
_cell.length_c   1.000
_cell.angle_alpha   90.00
_cell.angle_beta   90.00
_cell.angle_gamma   90.00
#
_symmetry.space_group_name_H-M   'P 1'
#
loop_
_entity.id
_entity.type
_entity.pdbx_description
1 polymer ?
#
loop_
_entity_poly.entity_id
_entity_poly.type
_entity_poly.pdbx_seq_one_letter_code
_entity_poly.pdbx_strand_id
1 'polypeptide(L)'
;MKYEIKYLSPVSLVLSSVPLVLFCLGAIGGLLAFVIVPNPQIEPMTSMGRLMATGVFAVLYMLVIMALMVISAVVYNIFTYGLGLRGVVVRLAEAEDYSADSADAA
;
A
#
# COMPACT_ATOMS: atom_id res chain seq x y z
N MET A 1 -3.76 0.84 -26.75
CA MET A 1 -4.72 -0.29 -26.54
C MET A 1 -5.56 -0.11 -25.25
N LYS A 2 -6.77 -0.69 -25.13
CA LYS A 2 -7.57 -0.66 -23.87
C LYS A 2 -7.33 -1.95 -23.07
N TYR A 3 -6.72 -1.85 -21.90
CA TYR A 3 -6.51 -3.00 -21.01
C TYR A 3 -7.58 -3.01 -19.91
N GLU A 4 -8.23 -4.14 -19.68
CA GLU A 4 -9.20 -4.33 -18.58
C GLU A 4 -8.62 -5.30 -17.55
N ILE A 5 -8.39 -4.82 -16.33
CA ILE A 5 -7.85 -5.64 -15.24
C ILE A 5 -9.01 -6.38 -14.60
N LYS A 6 -9.27 -7.62 -15.04
CA LYS A 6 -10.36 -8.45 -14.50
C LYS A 6 -9.98 -9.23 -13.25
N TYR A 7 -8.69 -9.35 -12.95
CA TYR A 7 -8.18 -10.15 -11.85
C TYR A 7 -6.96 -9.50 -11.20
N LEU A 8 -6.97 -9.40 -9.87
CA LEU A 8 -5.87 -8.97 -9.04
C LEU A 8 -5.29 -10.17 -8.30
N SER A 9 -4.01 -10.50 -8.54
CA SER A 9 -3.35 -11.59 -7.83
C SER A 9 -3.02 -11.17 -6.38
N PRO A 10 -3.59 -11.83 -5.34
CA PRO A 10 -3.27 -11.50 -3.95
C PRO A 10 -1.79 -11.75 -3.62
N VAL A 11 -1.20 -12.75 -4.28
CA VAL A 11 0.24 -13.07 -4.15
C VAL A 11 1.10 -11.92 -4.64
N SER A 12 0.68 -11.25 -5.72
CA SER A 12 1.40 -10.08 -6.22
C SER A 12 1.37 -8.91 -5.25
N LEU A 13 0.28 -8.71 -4.49
CA LEU A 13 0.26 -7.70 -3.43
C LEU A 13 1.27 -8.02 -2.33
N VAL A 14 1.33 -9.27 -1.88
CA VAL A 14 2.19 -9.68 -0.75
C VAL A 14 3.66 -9.74 -1.11
N LEU A 15 4.02 -10.10 -2.35
CA LEU A 15 5.41 -10.17 -2.80
C LEU A 15 5.91 -8.88 -3.46
N SER A 16 5.09 -7.85 -3.52
CA SER A 16 5.47 -6.54 -4.08
C SER A 16 6.28 -5.69 -3.09
N SER A 17 6.56 -4.44 -3.48
CA SER A 17 7.10 -3.41 -2.59
C SER A 17 6.07 -2.84 -1.60
N VAL A 18 4.78 -3.15 -1.74
CA VAL A 18 3.71 -2.62 -0.88
C VAL A 18 3.92 -2.92 0.61
N PRO A 19 4.26 -4.16 1.05
CA PRO A 19 4.53 -4.44 2.46
C PRO A 19 5.69 -3.61 3.01
N LEU A 20 6.75 -3.39 2.22
CA LEU A 20 7.88 -2.56 2.62
C LEU A 20 7.45 -1.11 2.85
N VAL A 21 6.67 -0.54 1.93
CA VAL A 21 6.12 0.82 2.06
C VAL A 21 5.25 0.93 3.31
N LEU A 22 4.36 -0.05 3.53
CA LEU A 22 3.49 -0.08 4.70
C LEU A 22 4.29 -0.22 6.00
N PHE A 23 5.37 -1.00 6.00
CA PHE A 23 6.28 -1.10 7.13
C PHE A 23 6.96 0.24 7.43
N CYS A 24 7.46 0.94 6.41
CA CYS A 24 8.05 2.28 6.58
C CYS A 24 7.03 3.29 7.12
N LEU A 25 5.79 3.29 6.61
CA LEU A 25 4.71 4.13 7.13
C LEU A 25 4.39 3.79 8.59
N GLY A 26 4.32 2.50 8.92
CA GLY A 26 4.15 2.02 10.29
C GLY A 26 5.29 2.45 11.19
N ALA A 27 6.54 2.39 10.72
CA ALA A 27 7.71 2.82 11.47
C ALA A 27 7.68 4.33 11.75
N ILE A 28 7.34 5.16 10.76
CA ILE A 28 7.17 6.60 10.94
C ILE A 28 6.04 6.88 11.94
N GLY A 29 4.89 6.22 11.80
CA GLY A 29 3.76 6.36 12.70
C GLY A 29 4.08 5.94 14.13
N GLY A 30 4.82 4.84 14.30
CA GLY A 30 5.28 4.37 15.61
C GLY A 30 6.29 5.33 16.23
N LEU A 31 7.22 5.89 15.44
CA LEU A 31 8.22 6.83 15.94
C LEU A 31 7.54 8.14 16.39
N LEU A 32 6.53 8.60 15.65
CA LEU A 32 5.69 9.71 16.07
C LEU A 32 4.95 9.39 17.36
N ALA A 33 4.29 8.24 17.45
CA ALA A 33 3.44 7.86 18.58
C ALA A 33 4.22 7.56 19.87
N PHE A 34 5.40 6.95 19.76
CA PHE A 34 6.14 6.42 20.91
C PHE A 34 7.39 7.21 21.29
N VAL A 35 7.94 8.01 20.38
CA VAL A 35 9.25 8.67 20.58
C VAL A 35 9.12 10.20 20.51
N ILE A 36 8.50 10.72 19.45
CA ILE A 36 8.46 12.17 19.19
C ILE A 36 7.35 12.86 19.99
N VAL A 37 6.14 12.31 19.98
CA VAL A 37 5.00 12.92 20.66
C VAL A 37 5.02 12.52 22.13
N PRO A 38 5.06 13.48 23.08
CA PRO A 38 5.01 13.17 24.49
C PRO A 38 3.64 12.58 24.84
N ASN A 39 3.65 11.41 25.45
CA ASN A 39 2.44 10.71 25.88
C ASN A 39 2.63 10.16 27.31
N PRO A 40 1.78 10.58 28.26
CA PRO A 40 1.89 10.19 29.66
C PRO A 40 1.75 8.68 29.90
N GLN A 41 1.14 7.94 28.97
CA GLN A 41 0.97 6.48 29.08
C GLN A 41 2.26 5.70 28.82
N ILE A 42 3.20 6.27 28.08
CA ILE A 42 4.48 5.67 27.68
C ILE A 42 5.69 6.41 28.26
N GLU A 43 5.43 7.47 29.01
CA GLU A 43 6.40 8.18 29.83
C GLU A 43 7.25 7.25 30.73
N PRO A 44 6.66 6.27 31.46
CA PRO A 44 7.45 5.36 32.31
C PRO A 44 8.28 4.34 31.53
N MET A 45 8.09 4.21 30.21
CA MET A 45 8.90 3.28 29.40
C MET A 45 10.28 3.87 29.12
N THR A 46 11.30 3.01 29.24
CA THR A 46 12.67 3.32 28.84
C THR A 46 12.74 3.63 27.34
N SER A 47 13.74 4.42 26.92
CA SER A 47 13.94 4.77 25.51
C SER A 47 14.07 3.53 24.60
N MET A 48 14.71 2.47 25.10
CA MET A 48 14.79 1.19 24.39
C MET A 48 13.41 0.53 24.24
N GLY A 49 12.59 0.58 25.29
CA GLY A 49 11.21 0.08 25.25
C GLY A 49 10.36 0.82 24.22
N ARG A 50 10.51 2.14 24.10
CA ARG A 50 9.81 2.96 23.10
C ARG A 50 10.21 2.62 21.66
N LEU A 51 11.50 2.32 21.45
CA LEU A 51 12.01 1.93 20.13
C LEU A 51 11.57 0.51 19.73
N MET A 52 11.54 -0.43 20.69
CA MET A 52 10.94 -1.75 20.47
C MET A 52 9.44 -1.66 20.19
N ALA A 53 8.70 -0.83 20.94
CA ALA A 53 7.27 -0.60 20.69
C ALA A 53 7.01 -0.04 19.30
N THR A 54 7.87 0.88 18.82
CA THR A 54 7.83 1.39 17.44
C THR A 54 7.99 0.27 16.42
N GLY A 55 8.96 -0.65 16.62
CA GLY A 55 9.16 -1.79 15.74
C GLY A 55 7.97 -2.75 15.72
N VAL A 56 7.42 -3.10 16.89
CA VAL A 56 6.22 -3.95 16.99
C VAL A 56 5.02 -3.28 16.31
N PHE A 57 4.83 -1.98 16.54
CA PHE A 57 3.78 -1.21 15.89
C PHE A 57 3.93 -1.22 14.36
N ALA A 58 5.14 -1.01 13.84
CA ALA A 58 5.39 -1.02 12.40
C ALA A 58 5.04 -2.36 11.75
N VAL A 59 5.43 -3.47 12.39
CA VAL A 59 5.10 -4.83 11.92
C VAL A 59 3.59 -5.07 11.97
N LEU A 60 2.93 -4.75 13.08
CA LEU A 60 1.49 -4.94 13.22
C LEU A 60 0.70 -4.07 12.23
N TYR A 61 1.09 -2.82 12.07
CA TYR A 61 0.49 -1.90 11.10
C TYR A 61 0.58 -2.48 9.68
N MET A 62 1.78 -2.89 9.26
CA MET A 62 1.98 -3.53 7.97
C MET A 62 1.09 -4.77 7.82
N LEU A 63 1.08 -5.69 8.80
CA LEU A 63 0.30 -6.93 8.71
C LEU A 63 -1.20 -6.68 8.61
N VAL A 64 -1.74 -5.78 9.45
CA VAL A 64 -3.17 -5.47 9.47
C VAL A 64 -3.60 -4.81 8.16
N ILE A 65 -2.85 -3.81 7.68
CA ILE A 65 -3.18 -3.14 6.42
C ILE A 65 -3.03 -4.09 5.23
N MET A 66 -2.00 -4.95 5.22
CA MET A 66 -1.84 -5.98 4.19
C MET A 66 -3.01 -6.96 4.18
N ALA A 67 -3.48 -7.40 5.35
CA ALA A 67 -4.64 -8.28 5.44
C ALA A 67 -5.89 -7.61 4.84
N LEU A 68 -6.13 -6.33 5.15
CA LEU A 68 -7.23 -5.55 4.57
C LEU A 68 -7.10 -5.43 3.05
N MET A 69 -5.90 -5.19 2.52
CA MET A 69 -5.66 -5.12 1.09
C MET A 69 -5.91 -6.46 0.39
N VAL A 70 -5.45 -7.57 0.97
CA VAL A 70 -5.69 -8.92 0.45
C VAL A 70 -7.18 -9.24 0.42
N ILE A 71 -7.91 -8.94 1.50
CA ILE A 71 -9.37 -9.10 1.55
C ILE A 71 -10.03 -8.27 0.45
N SER A 72 -9.60 -7.02 0.27
CA SER A 72 -10.12 -6.13 -0.78
C SER A 72 -9.88 -6.69 -2.18
N ALA A 73 -8.69 -7.26 -2.43
CA ALA A 73 -8.38 -7.92 -3.71
C ALA A 73 -9.24 -9.17 -3.94
N VAL A 74 -9.49 -9.97 -2.91
CA VAL A 74 -10.39 -11.13 -2.98
C VAL A 74 -11.81 -10.69 -3.31
N VAL A 75 -12.32 -9.67 -2.61
CA VAL A 75 -13.65 -9.11 -2.87
C VAL A 75 -13.75 -8.59 -4.30
N TYR A 76 -12.74 -7.84 -4.78
CA TYR A 76 -12.68 -7.38 -6.17
C TYR A 76 -12.80 -8.54 -7.16
N ASN A 77 -12.00 -9.60 -6.97
CA ASN A 77 -12.02 -10.76 -7.84
C ASN A 77 -13.36 -11.49 -7.85
N ILE A 78 -14.06 -11.56 -6.72
CA ILE A 78 -15.41 -12.15 -6.66
C ILE A 78 -16.36 -11.37 -7.57
N PHE A 79 -16.33 -10.04 -7.51
CA PHE A 79 -17.23 -9.19 -8.29
C PHE A 79 -16.88 -9.16 -9.79
N THR A 80 -15.60 -9.07 -10.15
CA THR A 80 -15.18 -8.95 -11.56
C THR A 80 -15.10 -10.29 -12.27
N TYR A 81 -14.49 -11.28 -11.63
CA TYR A 81 -14.27 -12.60 -12.23
C TYR A 81 -15.44 -13.55 -11.95
N GLY A 82 -15.96 -13.57 -10.72
CA GLY A 82 -17.06 -14.46 -10.34
C GLY A 82 -18.42 -14.02 -10.88
N LEU A 83 -18.74 -12.73 -10.78
CA LEU A 83 -20.04 -12.17 -11.19
C LEU A 83 -20.05 -11.50 -12.57
N GLY A 84 -18.89 -11.43 -13.23
CA GLY A 84 -18.77 -10.89 -14.60
C GLY A 84 -18.99 -9.38 -14.73
N LEU A 85 -18.87 -8.63 -13.63
CA LEU A 85 -18.93 -7.17 -13.67
C LEU A 85 -17.69 -6.60 -14.37
N ARG A 86 -17.85 -5.43 -15.02
CA ARG A 86 -16.72 -4.76 -15.69
C ARG A 86 -15.64 -4.39 -14.68
N GLY A 87 -14.40 -4.75 -14.98
CA GLY A 87 -13.24 -4.41 -14.19
C GLY A 87 -12.73 -2.99 -14.45
N VAL A 88 -11.62 -2.63 -13.79
CA VAL A 88 -10.95 -1.36 -14.03
C VAL A 88 -10.35 -1.35 -15.43
N VAL A 89 -10.78 -0.39 -16.27
CA VAL A 89 -10.27 -0.18 -17.62
C VAL A 89 -9.16 0.87 -17.59
N VAL A 90 -7.93 0.44 -17.86
CA VAL A 90 -6.77 1.32 -17.96
C VAL A 90 -6.49 1.59 -19.44
N ARG A 91 -6.42 2.87 -19.82
CA ARG A 91 -5.93 3.29 -21.13
C ARG A 91 -4.46 3.65 -20.98
N LEU A 92 -3.59 2.79 -21.48
CA LEU A 92 -2.16 3.11 -21.60
C LEU A 92 -1.96 3.81 -22.95
N ALA A 93 -1.48 5.06 -22.91
CA ALA A 93 -0.99 5.75 -24.09
C ALA A 93 0.37 5.16 -24.48
N GLU A 94 0.61 4.98 -25.77
CA GLU A 94 1.90 4.47 -26.27
C GLU A 94 2.95 5.58 -26.20
N ALA A 95 4.21 5.22 -25.95
CA ALA A 95 5.29 6.17 -25.73
C ALA A 95 5.56 7.09 -26.94
N GLU A 96 5.17 6.67 -28.15
CA GLU A 96 5.26 7.46 -29.38
C GLU A 96 4.34 8.69 -29.39
N ASP A 97 3.17 8.62 -28.72
CA ASP A 97 2.24 9.74 -28.60
C ASP A 97 2.74 10.83 -27.64
N TYR A 98 3.63 10.48 -26.69
CA TYR A 98 4.23 11.45 -25.76
C TYR A 98 5.36 12.28 -26.43
N SER A 99 6.05 11.70 -27.41
CA SER A 99 7.07 12.42 -28.20
C SER A 99 6.48 13.36 -29.25
N ALA A 100 5.27 13.10 -29.76
CA ALA A 100 4.62 13.97 -30.74
C ALA A 100 4.08 15.27 -30.09
N ASP A 101 3.49 15.17 -28.90
CA ASP A 101 2.91 16.33 -28.19
C ASP A 101 3.97 17.29 -27.62
N SER A 102 5.21 16.80 -27.43
CA SER A 102 6.36 17.65 -27.05
C SER A 102 7.13 18.23 -28.24
N ALA A 103 6.91 17.70 -29.46
CA ALA A 103 7.52 18.20 -30.68
C ALA A 103 6.70 19.33 -31.34
N ASP A 104 5.37 19.34 -31.17
CA ASP A 104 4.50 20.45 -31.62
C ASP A 104 4.48 21.65 -30.64
N ALA A 105 5.10 21.51 -29.46
CA ALA A 105 5.22 22.56 -28.44
C ALA A 105 6.55 23.34 -28.49
N ALA A 106 7.40 23.11 -29.51
CA ALA A 106 8.68 23.78 -29.75
C ALA A 106 8.67 24.50 -31.11
#